data_AF-A0A1G1E8R7-F1
#
_entry.id   AF-A0A1G1E8R7-F1
#
_cell.length_a   1.000
_cell.length_b   1.000
_cell.length_c   1.000
_cell.angle_alpha   90.00
_cell.angle_beta   90.00
_cell.angle_gamma   90.00
#
_symmetry.space_group_name_H-M   'P 1'
#
loop_
_entity.id
_entity.type
_entity.pdbx_description
1 polymer ?
#
loop_
_entity_poly.entity_id
_entity_poly.type
_entity_poly.pdbx_seq_one_letter_code
_entity_poly.pdbx_strand_id
1 'polypeptide(L)' 'MTDSGAVMLTLPQDLVEALGLREKGKVIVTYADERKEERPIAGIVTVRVGNRSTDVNCIVGPPNSEPLLGQIVLEAMDYW' A
#
# COMPACT_ATOMS: atom_id res chain seq x y z
N MET A 1 -13.66 3.52 1.23
CA MET A 1 -13.67 4.67 0.31
C MET A 1 -12.53 4.47 -0.66
N THR A 2 -12.77 4.55 -1.96
CA THR A 2 -11.72 4.38 -2.99
C THR A 2 -10.93 5.69 -3.06
N ASP A 3 -9.69 5.67 -2.57
CA ASP A 3 -8.79 6.83 -2.62
C ASP A 3 -8.05 6.81 -3.97
N SER A 4 -8.48 7.67 -4.90
CA SER A 4 -7.84 7.82 -6.20
C SER A 4 -6.53 8.62 -6.15
N GLY A 5 -6.08 9.06 -4.97
CA GLY A 5 -4.82 9.79 -4.77
C GLY A 5 -3.62 8.88 -4.47
N ALA A 6 -3.85 7.66 -3.98
CA ALA A 6 -2.79 6.70 -3.70
C ALA A 6 -2.47 5.87 -4.94
N VAL A 7 -1.22 5.86 -5.40
CA VAL A 7 -0.81 5.05 -6.56
C VAL A 7 -0.53 3.59 -6.14
N MET A 8 -0.01 3.36 -4.93
CA MET A 8 0.36 2.03 -4.40
C MET A 8 -0.41 1.69 -3.12
N LEU A 9 -0.47 0.39 -2.76
CA LEU A 9 -0.97 -0.07 -1.47
C LEU A 9 -0.17 0.58 -0.33
N THR A 10 -0.85 1.16 0.66
CA THR A 10 -0.22 1.64 1.90
C THR A 10 -0.77 0.86 3.08
N LEU A 11 0.12 0.25 3.87
CA LEU A 11 -0.23 -0.46 5.10
C LEU A 11 0.39 0.25 6.30
N PRO A 12 -0.32 0.37 7.43
CA PRO A 12 0.25 0.94 8.64
C PRO A 12 1.33 0.02 9.21
N GLN A 13 2.34 0.61 9.86
CA GLN A 13 3.52 -0.10 10.33
C GLN A 13 3.20 -1.32 11.22
N ASP A 14 2.25 -1.20 12.13
CA ASP A 14 1.81 -2.28 13.02
C ASP A 14 1.26 -3.49 12.25
N LEU A 15 0.59 -3.25 11.12
CA LEU A 15 0.06 -4.32 10.27
C LEU A 15 1.18 -4.94 9.41
N VAL A 16 2.15 -4.14 8.96
CA VAL A 16 3.35 -4.64 8.27
C VAL A 16 4.15 -5.57 9.19
N GLU A 17 4.30 -5.19 10.46
CA GLU A 17 4.96 -6.00 11.49
C GLU A 17 4.15 -7.25 11.83
N ALA A 18 2.83 -7.14 12.01
CA ALA A 18 1.95 -8.27 12.30
C ALA A 18 1.93 -9.31 11.17
N LEU A 19 2.04 -8.86 9.91
CA LEU A 19 2.16 -9.73 8.74
C LEU A 19 3.59 -10.27 8.52
N GLY A 20 4.58 -9.80 9.29
CA GLY A 20 5.98 -10.21 9.17
C GLY A 20 6.62 -9.83 7.83
N LEU A 21 6.16 -8.75 7.20
CA LEU A 21 6.66 -8.32 5.90
C LEU A 21 8.08 -7.78 6.03
N ARG A 22 8.92 -8.07 5.04
CA ARG A 22 10.29 -7.57 4.99
C ARG A 22 10.35 -6.28 4.20
N GLU A 23 11.15 -5.34 4.68
CA GLU A 23 11.53 -4.15 3.92
C GLU A 23 12.32 -4.56 2.67
N LYS A 24 11.98 -3.95 1.54
CA LYS A 24 12.59 -4.21 0.22
C LYS A 24 13.27 -2.97 -0.37
N GLY A 25 13.09 -1.80 0.25
CA GLY A 25 13.63 -0.54 -0.25
C GLY A 25 12.84 0.64 0.29
N LYS A 26 12.97 1.78 -0.38
CA LYS A 26 12.31 3.03 0.01
C LYS A 26 11.79 3.77 -1.22
N VAL A 27 10.79 4.62 -1.01
CA VAL A 27 10.20 5.50 -2.02
C VAL A 27 9.93 6.88 -1.45
N ILE A 28 10.01 7.91 -2.30
CA ILE A 28 9.55 9.25 -1.95
C ILE A 28 8.05 9.33 -2.22
N VAL A 29 7.26 9.50 -1.16
CA VAL A 29 5.82 9.74 -1.22
C VAL A 29 5.58 11.24 -1.30
N THR A 30 4.74 11.67 -2.23
CA THR A 30 4.21 13.05 -2.25
C THR A 30 2.76 12.99 -1.77
N TYR A 31 2.47 13.66 -0.66
CA TYR A 31 1.13 13.71 -0.08
C TYR A 31 0.28 14.82 -0.73
N ALA A 32 -1.01 14.82 -0.41
CA ALA A 32 -1.95 15.83 -0.92
C ALA A 32 -1.60 17.28 -0.49
N ASP A 33 -0.86 17.45 0.60
CA ASP A 33 -0.33 18.73 1.08
C ASP A 33 1.01 19.12 0.43
N GLU A 34 1.38 18.47 -0.68
CA GLU A 34 2.65 18.60 -1.41
C GLU A 34 3.90 18.18 -0.63
N ARG A 35 3.74 17.74 0.62
CA ARG A 35 4.86 17.26 1.45
C ARG A 35 5.46 16.02 0.81
N LYS A 36 6.79 15.96 0.80
CA LYS A 36 7.55 14.80 0.35
C LYS A 36 8.21 14.11 1.52
N GLU A 37 8.09 12.79 1.57
CA GLU A 37 8.67 11.99 2.64
C GLU A 37 9.20 10.66 2.09
N GLU A 38 10.39 10.26 2.54
CA GLU A 38 10.92 8.94 2.24
C GLU A 38 10.26 7.91 3.15
N ARG A 39 9.64 6.89 2.56
CA ARG A 39 8.96 5.80 3.26
C ARG A 39 9.48 4.44 2.85
N PRO A 40 9.56 3.45 3.77
CA PRO A 40 9.91 2.09 3.42
C PRO A 40 8.88 1.45 2.50
N ILE A 41 9.34 0.53 1.65
CA ILE A 41 8.53 -0.41 0.91
C ILE A 41 8.68 -1.77 1.56
N ALA A 42 7.58 -2.45 1.85
CA ALA A 42 7.57 -3.81 2.37
C ALA A 42 6.80 -4.77 1.45
N GLY A 43 7.08 -6.06 1.55
CA GLY A 43 6.32 -7.06 0.80
C GLY A 43 6.89 -8.47 0.87
N ILE A 44 6.31 -9.42 0.13
CA ILE A 44 5.15 -9.25 -0.76
C ILE A 44 3.83 -9.35 0.03
N VAL A 45 2.78 -8.65 -0.42
CA VAL A 45 1.43 -8.69 0.15
C VAL A 45 0.47 -9.24 -0.89
N THR A 46 -0.23 -10.32 -0.54
CA THR A 46 -1.35 -10.82 -1.34
C THR A 46 -2.63 -10.14 -0.89
N VAL A 47 -3.24 -9.36 -1.78
CA VAL A 47 -4.55 -8.74 -1.56
C VAL A 47 -5.61 -9.62 -2.22
N ARG A 48 -6.68 -9.93 -1.50
CA ARG A 48 -7.83 -10.71 -2.01
C ARG A 48 -9.13 -9.95 -1.78
N VAL A 49 -9.93 -9.79 -2.84
CA VAL A 49 -11.29 -9.25 -2.78
C VAL A 49 -12.19 -10.17 -3.60
N GLY A 50 -13.18 -10.77 -2.94
CA GLY A 50 -14.02 -11.80 -3.56
C GLY A 50 -13.19 -12.98 -4.07
N ASN A 51 -13.35 -13.32 -5.34
CA ASN A 51 -12.62 -14.40 -6.03
C ASN A 51 -11.33 -13.93 -6.72
N ARG A 52 -10.97 -12.65 -6.62
CA ARG A 52 -9.79 -12.05 -7.25
C ARG A 52 -8.68 -11.88 -6.23
N SER A 53 -7.44 -12.10 -6.64
CA SER A 53 -6.26 -11.81 -5.82
C SER A 53 -5.11 -11.28 -6.66
N THR A 54 -4.30 -10.42 -6.07
CA THR A 54 -3.08 -9.87 -6.69
C THR A 54 -1.97 -9.76 -5.64
N ASP A 55 -0.73 -9.89 -6.10
CA ASP A 55 0.46 -9.77 -5.28
C ASP A 55 1.16 -8.45 -5.55
N VAL A 56 1.33 -7.64 -4.50
CA VAL A 56 1.90 -6.28 -4.60
C VAL A 56 2.90 -6.02 -3.48
N ASN A 57 3.76 -5.02 -3.64
CA ASN A 57 4.46 -4.43 -2.50
C ASN A 57 3.62 -3.28 -1.92
N CYS A 58 3.84 -2.94 -0.66
CA CYS A 58 3.17 -1.83 0.01
C CYS A 58 4.17 -0.78 0.50
N ILE A 59 3.71 0.48 0.57
CA ILE A 59 4.36 1.55 1.31
C ILE A 59 4.03 1.38 2.79
N VAL A 60 5.03 1.55 3.66
CA VAL A 60 4.83 1.53 5.11
C VAL A 60 4.39 2.92 5.58
N GLY A 61 3.11 3.01 5.95
CA GLY A 61 2.48 4.21 6.52
C GLY A 61 2.70 4.36 8.02
N PRO A 62 2.23 5.46 8.62
CA PRO A 62 2.24 5.65 10.07
C PRO A 62 1.53 4.51 10.82
N PRO A 63 1.94 4.18 12.06
CA PRO A 63 1.24 3.18 12.86
C PRO A 63 -0.19 3.62 13.17
N ASN A 64 -1.11 2.66 13.21
CA ASN A 64 -2.55 2.84 13.43
C ASN A 64 -3.27 3.71 12.38
N SER A 65 -2.65 3.99 11.23
CA SER A 65 -3.34 4.67 10.13
C SER A 65 -4.28 3.70 9.39
N GLU A 66 -5.30 4.24 8.72
CA GLU A 66 -6.12 3.42 7.83
C GLU A 66 -5.29 2.88 6.66
N PRO A 67 -5.39 1.58 6.32
CA PRO A 67 -4.82 1.05 5.09
C PRO A 67 -5.44 1.70 3.86
N LEU A 68 -4.61 2.10 2.90
CA LEU A 68 -5.07 2.73 1.65
C LEU A 68 -4.83 1.80 0.47
N LEU A 69 -5.90 1.46 -0.24
CA LEU A 69 -5.82 0.73 -1.50
C LEU A 69 -5.57 1.72 -2.63
N GLY A 70 -4.34 1.73 -3.13
CA GLY A 70 -3.99 2.57 -4.25
C GLY A 70 -4.60 2.11 -5.58
N GLN A 71 -4.64 3.03 -6.54
CA GLN A 71 -5.17 2.85 -7.89
C GLN A 71 -4.56 1.63 -8.61
N ILE A 72 -3.26 1.34 -8.46
CA ILE A 72 -2.64 0.15 -9.09
C ILE A 72 -3.29 -1.15 -8.58
N VAL A 73 -3.62 -1.22 -7.30
CA VAL A 73 -4.27 -2.42 -6.74
C VAL A 73 -5.69 -2.54 -7.29
N LEU A 74 -6.42 -1.43 -7.37
CA LEU A 74 -7.78 -1.41 -7.92
C LEU A 74 -7.79 -1.79 -9.40
N GLU A 75 -6.90 -1.21 -10.22
CA GLU A 75 -6.74 -1.56 -11.64
C GLU A 75 -6.35 -3.03 -11.83
N ALA A 76 -5.46 -3.56 -10.99
CA ALA A 76 -5.08 -4.97 -11.03
C ALA A 76 -6.26 -5.91 -10.68
N MET A 77 -7.29 -5.37 -10.00
CA MET A 77 -8.47 -6.10 -9.59
C MET A 77 -9.71 -5.81 -10.45
N ASP A 78 -9.68 -4.75 -11.26
CA ASP A 78 -10.75 -4.29 -12.17
C ASP A 78 -10.50 -4.69 -13.64
N TYR A 79 -9.61 -5.66 -13.91
CA TYR A 79 -9.57 -6.26 -15.25
C TYR A 79 -10.98 -6.81 -15.60
N TRP A 80 -11.55 -6.22 -16.66
CA TRP A 80 -12.90 -6.43 -17.20
C TRP A 80 -13.14 -7.90 -17.60
#